data_AF-A0A937XCE0-F1
#
_entry.id   AF-A0A937XCE0-F1
#
_cell.length_a   1.000
_cell.length_b   1.000
_cell.length_c   1.000
_cell.angle_alpha   90.00
_cell.angle_beta   90.00
_cell.angle_gamma   90.00
#
_symmetry.space_group_name_H-M   'P 1'
#
loop_
_entity.id
_entity.type
_entity.pdbx_description
1 polymer ?
#
loop_
_entity_poly.entity_id
_entity_poly.type
_entity_poly.pdbx_seq_one_letter_code
_entity_poly.pdbx_strand_id
1 'polypeptide(L)'
;TVVTIGDVVSLTASSSHPGGSALTYTWCATGGTFNTATGTAVDWTAPHVNVTTVFTITVVVTDGSGGTSHASVNITVNPPAGVEVIIGVADGNTWIPFYAANAWHRSQVLYLASEVGHAGVIEKLWLMSASQRRVTVGSFEIYMLPTARTQLSTSFEDNYDGGGAVRVYQRSSQSYGSTESVGDWYDFVLDSGYEYAGGNLIIEFRWSGGDPSGLSTQSKRFSTPGVPRTVFSQIQGSEIGTPDQTALHIKLSFGD
;
A
#
# COMPACT_ATOMS: atom_id res chain seq x y z
N THR A 1 -26.16 4.25 2.35
CA THR A 1 -25.29 5.31 2.92
C THR A 1 -23.84 4.94 2.66
N VAL A 2 -23.00 5.91 2.30
CA VAL A 2 -21.55 5.71 2.17
C VAL A 2 -20.87 6.56 3.25
N VAL A 3 -19.99 5.95 4.04
CA VAL A 3 -19.22 6.60 5.11
C VAL A 3 -17.76 6.16 5.06
N THR A 4 -16.91 6.79 5.84
CA THR A 4 -15.53 6.38 6.10
C THR A 4 -15.40 5.74 7.47
N ILE A 5 -14.21 5.23 7.79
CA ILE A 5 -13.90 4.67 9.10
C ILE A 5 -14.22 5.66 10.24
N GLY A 6 -14.76 5.15 11.34
CA GLY A 6 -15.01 5.94 12.55
C GLY A 6 -16.20 6.90 12.46
N ASP A 7 -16.77 7.08 11.28
CA ASP A 7 -18.01 7.85 11.13
C ASP A 7 -19.14 7.20 11.93
N VAL A 8 -19.92 8.05 12.57
CA VAL A 8 -21.09 7.66 13.37
C VAL A 8 -22.35 7.86 12.54
N VAL A 9 -23.12 6.79 12.39
CA VAL A 9 -24.42 6.80 11.69
C VAL A 9 -25.54 6.60 12.70
N SER A 10 -26.38 7.62 12.85
CA SER A 10 -27.59 7.54 13.67
C SER A 10 -28.68 6.79 12.92
N LEU A 11 -29.18 5.72 13.53
CA LEU A 11 -30.22 4.84 13.01
C LEU A 11 -31.45 4.92 13.89
N THR A 12 -32.62 4.95 13.26
CA THR A 12 -33.92 4.95 13.95
C THR A 12 -34.81 3.83 13.42
N ALA A 13 -35.65 3.30 14.29
CA ALA A 13 -36.67 2.32 13.94
C ALA A 13 -38.00 2.68 14.59
N SER A 14 -39.08 2.49 13.84
CA SER A 14 -40.45 2.66 14.30
C SER A 14 -41.28 1.46 13.89
N SER A 15 -42.09 0.96 14.82
CA SER A 15 -43.04 -0.12 14.59
C SER A 15 -44.32 0.13 15.41
N SER A 16 -45.43 -0.46 14.98
CA SER A 16 -46.74 -0.31 15.62
C SER A 16 -47.37 -1.68 15.85
N HIS A 17 -47.90 -1.92 17.05
CA HIS A 17 -48.65 -3.13 17.39
C HIS A 17 -50.13 -2.78 17.63
N PRO A 18 -51.10 -3.38 16.90
CA PRO A 18 -52.52 -3.04 17.01
C PRO A 18 -53.11 -3.18 18.41
N GLY A 19 -52.57 -4.09 19.23
CA GLY A 19 -52.97 -4.29 20.63
C GLY A 19 -52.37 -3.32 21.65
N GLY A 20 -51.51 -2.38 21.23
CA GLY A 20 -50.87 -1.41 22.14
C GLY A 20 -49.77 -1.98 23.04
N SER A 21 -49.35 -3.24 22.84
CA SER A 21 -48.25 -3.87 23.59
C SER A 21 -46.95 -3.09 23.46
N ALA A 22 -46.18 -3.06 24.55
CA ALA A 22 -44.84 -2.46 24.56
C ALA A 22 -43.92 -3.21 23.59
N LEU A 23 -43.17 -2.47 22.78
CA LEU A 23 -42.25 -3.03 21.79
C LEU A 23 -40.80 -2.92 22.29
N THR A 24 -40.07 -4.03 22.16
CA THR A 24 -38.62 -4.08 22.46
C THR A 24 -37.84 -4.11 21.17
N TYR A 25 -36.82 -3.25 21.07
CA TYR A 25 -35.97 -3.09 19.88
C TYR A 25 -34.56 -3.57 20.22
N THR A 26 -34.02 -4.48 19.40
CA THR A 26 -32.65 -5.00 19.53
C THR A 26 -31.93 -4.85 18.20
N TRP A 27 -30.71 -4.34 18.23
CA TRP A 27 -29.89 -4.06 17.05
C TRP A 27 -28.68 -5.00 16.99
N CYS A 28 -28.31 -5.41 15.78
CA CYS A 28 -27.08 -6.11 15.49
C CYS A 28 -26.51 -5.68 14.13
N ALA A 29 -25.24 -5.98 13.89
CA ALA A 29 -24.57 -5.68 12.62
C ALA A 29 -23.56 -6.77 12.27
N THR A 30 -23.23 -6.89 10.99
CA THR A 30 -22.14 -7.76 10.52
C THR A 30 -20.74 -7.25 10.88
N GLY A 31 -20.64 -6.02 11.43
CA GLY A 31 -19.42 -5.40 11.94
C GLY A 31 -19.69 -4.00 12.49
N GLY A 32 -18.67 -3.34 13.02
CA GLY A 32 -18.80 -2.05 13.71
C GLY A 32 -19.27 -2.18 15.16
N THR A 33 -19.56 -1.06 15.81
CA THR A 33 -19.99 -1.02 17.21
C THR A 33 -21.17 -0.08 17.39
N PHE A 34 -22.01 -0.35 18.38
CA PHE A 34 -23.14 0.51 18.75
C PHE A 34 -22.88 1.19 20.10
N ASN A 35 -23.36 2.42 20.28
CA ASN A 35 -23.41 3.06 21.60
C ASN A 35 -24.35 2.32 22.57
N THR A 36 -25.45 1.78 22.05
CA THR A 36 -26.40 0.89 22.72
C THR A 36 -26.98 -0.08 21.69
N ALA A 37 -27.18 -1.34 22.07
CA ALA A 37 -27.78 -2.34 21.20
C ALA A 37 -29.32 -2.40 21.33
N THR A 38 -29.93 -1.53 22.12
CA THR A 38 -31.38 -1.51 22.36
C THR A 38 -31.95 -0.10 22.30
N GLY A 39 -33.21 0.01 21.91
CA GLY A 39 -33.95 1.27 21.81
C GLY A 39 -34.43 1.59 20.40
N THR A 40 -35.28 2.61 20.29
CA THR A 40 -35.82 3.07 18.99
C THR A 40 -34.80 3.84 18.16
N ALA A 41 -33.68 4.25 18.76
CA ALA A 41 -32.57 4.91 18.10
C ALA A 41 -31.24 4.38 18.65
N VAL A 42 -30.26 4.18 17.77
CA VAL A 42 -28.89 3.79 18.10
C VAL A 42 -27.92 4.54 17.21
N ASP A 43 -26.70 4.74 17.69
CA ASP A 43 -25.59 5.23 16.90
C ASP A 43 -24.65 4.06 16.59
N TRP A 44 -24.43 3.80 15.31
CA TRP A 44 -23.49 2.80 14.83
C TRP A 44 -22.21 3.47 14.36
N THR A 45 -21.07 3.02 14.87
CA THR A 45 -19.73 3.51 14.48
C THR A 45 -19.12 2.55 13.46
N ALA A 46 -18.75 3.09 12.30
CA ALA A 46 -18.13 2.33 11.22
C ALA A 46 -16.78 1.72 11.64
N PRO A 47 -16.55 0.41 11.42
CA PRO A 47 -15.28 -0.23 11.76
C PRO A 47 -14.18 0.14 10.76
N HIS A 48 -12.93 -0.18 11.11
CA HIS A 48 -11.82 -0.12 10.18
C HIS A 48 -12.01 -1.09 9.01
N VAL A 49 -11.77 -0.61 7.79
CA VAL A 49 -11.78 -1.43 6.56
C VAL A 49 -10.64 -1.00 5.64
N ASN A 50 -9.98 -1.97 5.01
CA ASN A 50 -8.86 -1.71 4.08
C ASN A 50 -9.33 -1.70 2.61
N VAL A 51 -10.57 -2.13 2.39
CA VAL A 51 -11.25 -2.12 1.09
C VAL A 51 -12.69 -1.70 1.32
N THR A 52 -13.32 -1.10 0.31
CA THR A 52 -14.73 -0.71 0.40
C THR A 52 -15.56 -1.93 0.75
N THR A 53 -16.22 -1.90 1.90
CA THR A 53 -16.94 -3.03 2.49
C THR A 53 -18.36 -2.62 2.85
N VAL A 54 -19.32 -3.51 2.63
CA VAL A 54 -20.72 -3.28 2.98
C VAL A 54 -21.04 -3.99 4.30
N PHE A 55 -21.52 -3.23 5.28
CA PHE A 55 -22.06 -3.78 6.53
C PHE A 55 -23.58 -3.76 6.50
N THR A 56 -24.18 -4.86 6.95
CA THR A 56 -25.62 -4.97 7.12
C THR A 56 -25.94 -4.78 8.59
N ILE A 57 -26.83 -3.83 8.86
CA ILE A 57 -27.33 -3.51 10.20
C ILE A 57 -28.79 -3.92 10.26
N THR A 58 -29.15 -4.68 11.28
CA THR A 58 -30.48 -5.26 11.46
C THR A 58 -31.08 -4.83 12.78
N VAL A 59 -32.35 -4.41 12.76
CA VAL A 59 -33.17 -4.22 13.95
C VAL A 59 -34.20 -5.34 14.03
N VAL A 60 -34.37 -5.91 15.21
CA VAL A 60 -35.42 -6.88 15.55
C VAL A 60 -36.34 -6.24 16.58
N VAL A 61 -37.64 -6.28 16.33
CA VAL A 61 -38.68 -5.72 17.20
C VAL A 61 -39.57 -6.85 17.70
N THR A 62 -39.77 -6.95 19.02
CA THR A 62 -40.62 -7.97 19.65
C THR A 62 -41.74 -7.35 20.48
N ASP A 63 -42.93 -7.95 20.49
CA ASP A 63 -44.10 -7.47 21.24
C ASP A 63 -44.31 -8.11 22.62
N GLY A 64 -43.36 -8.95 23.07
CA GLY A 64 -43.44 -9.68 24.34
C GLY A 64 -44.47 -10.82 24.37
N SER A 65 -45.30 -10.96 23.33
CA SER A 65 -46.32 -12.00 23.15
C SER A 65 -45.91 -13.06 22.11
N GLY A 66 -44.65 -13.00 21.66
CA GLY A 66 -44.07 -13.91 20.67
C GLY A 66 -44.11 -13.38 19.22
N GLY A 67 -44.69 -12.20 18.99
CA GLY A 67 -44.64 -11.52 17.69
C GLY A 67 -43.29 -10.84 17.48
N THR A 68 -42.72 -11.03 16.29
CA THR A 68 -41.41 -10.47 15.90
C THR A 68 -41.46 -9.85 14.52
N SER A 69 -40.79 -8.72 14.32
CA SER A 69 -40.54 -8.11 13.02
C SER A 69 -39.08 -7.70 12.92
N HIS A 70 -38.54 -7.56 11.71
CA HIS A 70 -37.17 -7.12 11.50
C HIS A 70 -37.04 -6.24 10.26
N ALA A 71 -36.03 -5.37 10.27
CA ALA A 71 -35.63 -4.55 9.12
C ALA A 71 -34.10 -4.46 9.06
N SER A 72 -33.57 -4.26 7.85
CA SER A 72 -32.13 -4.15 7.64
C SER A 72 -31.78 -2.98 6.72
N VAL A 73 -30.61 -2.37 6.96
CA VAL A 73 -30.00 -1.37 6.08
C VAL A 73 -28.56 -1.76 5.77
N ASN A 74 -28.14 -1.48 4.55
CA ASN A 74 -26.75 -1.65 4.12
C ASN A 74 -26.02 -0.30 4.17
N ILE A 75 -24.88 -0.29 4.86
CA ILE A 75 -23.97 0.86 4.92
C ILE A 75 -22.65 0.45 4.27
N THR A 76 -22.27 1.18 3.23
CA THR A 76 -20.97 1.04 2.59
C THR A 76 -19.95 1.87 3.36
N VAL A 77 -18.89 1.24 3.84
CA VAL A 77 -17.75 1.90 4.47
C VAL A 77 -16.60 1.87 3.47
N ASN A 78 -16.12 3.04 3.09
CA ASN A 78 -14.89 3.16 2.32
C ASN A 78 -13.69 3.13 3.28
N PRO A 79 -12.55 2.59 2.83
CA PRO A 79 -11.30 2.82 3.56
C PRO A 79 -11.03 4.33 3.63
N PRO A 80 -10.22 4.78 4.61
CA PRO A 80 -9.77 6.15 4.63
C PRO A 80 -9.14 6.56 3.29
N ALA A 81 -9.25 7.85 2.96
CA ALA A 81 -8.66 8.37 1.74
C ALA A 81 -7.13 8.30 1.85
N GLY A 82 -6.50 7.39 1.11
CA GLY A 82 -5.05 7.20 1.19
C GLY A 82 -4.28 8.48 0.81
N VAL A 83 -3.14 8.70 1.48
CA VAL A 83 -2.22 9.79 1.16
C VAL A 83 -1.20 9.31 0.14
N GLU A 84 -1.15 9.95 -1.03
CA GLU A 84 -0.09 9.70 -2.01
C GLU A 84 1.06 10.69 -1.84
N VAL A 85 2.28 10.17 -1.68
CA VAL A 85 3.51 10.94 -1.64
C VAL A 85 4.32 10.65 -2.89
N ILE A 86 4.59 11.69 -3.69
CA ILE A 86 5.53 11.61 -4.82
C ILE A 86 6.90 12.07 -4.35
N ILE A 87 7.91 11.22 -4.54
CA ILE A 87 9.28 11.47 -4.04
C ILE A 87 10.21 11.85 -5.19
N GLY A 88 10.81 13.03 -5.05
CA GLY A 88 11.74 13.64 -6.01
C GLY A 88 11.05 14.24 -7.23
N VAL A 89 11.80 14.98 -8.05
CA VAL A 89 11.37 15.49 -9.36
C VAL A 89 12.20 14.80 -10.42
N ALA A 90 11.56 14.09 -11.34
CA ALA A 90 12.27 13.34 -12.37
C ALA A 90 13.17 14.24 -13.22
N ASP A 91 14.47 13.94 -13.25
CA ASP A 91 15.50 14.70 -13.99
C ASP A 91 16.32 13.82 -14.95
N GLY A 92 16.05 12.51 -14.96
CA GLY A 92 16.77 11.56 -15.79
C GLY A 92 16.13 10.18 -15.78
N ASN A 93 16.83 9.25 -16.43
CA ASN A 93 16.44 7.84 -16.52
C ASN A 93 17.52 6.95 -15.92
N THR A 94 17.13 5.78 -15.43
CA THR A 94 18.03 4.72 -14.97
C THR A 94 17.55 3.36 -15.46
N TRP A 95 18.48 2.44 -15.69
CA TRP A 95 18.17 1.04 -16.01
C TRP A 95 17.81 0.22 -14.77
N ILE A 96 18.08 0.74 -13.57
CA ILE A 96 17.76 0.08 -12.30
C ILE A 96 16.26 0.32 -11.99
N PRO A 97 15.51 -0.67 -11.46
CA PRO A 97 15.94 -2.04 -11.19
C PRO A 97 15.79 -2.98 -12.40
N PHE A 98 15.30 -2.53 -13.55
CA PHE A 98 14.92 -3.38 -14.68
C PHE A 98 15.99 -3.56 -15.76
N TYR A 99 17.25 -3.71 -15.32
CA TYR A 99 18.34 -4.07 -16.21
C TYR A 99 18.33 -5.59 -16.48
N ALA A 100 17.25 -6.03 -17.14
CA ALA A 100 16.79 -7.41 -17.25
C ALA A 100 17.55 -8.30 -18.26
N ALA A 101 18.58 -7.79 -18.93
CA ALA A 101 19.46 -8.60 -19.77
C ALA A 101 20.27 -9.65 -18.97
N ASN A 102 20.41 -9.48 -17.65
CA ASN A 102 21.15 -10.39 -16.77
C ASN A 102 20.21 -11.25 -15.93
N ALA A 103 20.62 -12.46 -15.53
CA ALA A 103 19.71 -13.43 -14.92
C ALA A 103 19.38 -13.17 -13.44
N TRP A 104 20.06 -12.27 -12.74
CA TRP A 104 19.78 -11.96 -11.34
C TRP A 104 20.18 -10.53 -11.01
N HIS A 105 19.40 -9.87 -10.17
CA HIS A 105 19.61 -8.48 -9.81
C HIS A 105 19.09 -8.15 -8.40
N ARG A 106 19.85 -7.33 -7.68
CA ARG A 106 19.41 -6.62 -6.47
C ARG A 106 19.78 -5.15 -6.59
N SER A 107 18.91 -4.26 -6.12
CA SER A 107 19.22 -2.84 -5.98
C SER A 107 18.57 -2.26 -4.75
N GLN A 108 19.32 -1.45 -3.99
CA GLN A 108 18.83 -0.67 -2.86
C GLN A 108 18.78 0.80 -3.26
N VAL A 109 17.68 1.46 -2.91
CA VAL A 109 17.49 2.89 -3.11
C VAL A 109 17.12 3.54 -1.78
N LEU A 110 17.88 4.55 -1.36
CA LEU A 110 17.63 5.32 -0.15
C LEU A 110 16.64 6.46 -0.43
N TYR A 111 15.73 6.66 0.52
CA TYR A 111 14.78 7.77 0.65
C TYR A 111 14.94 8.42 2.03
N LEU A 112 15.05 9.74 2.09
CA LEU A 112 15.16 10.47 3.36
C LEU A 112 13.77 10.68 3.95
N ALA A 113 13.70 10.71 5.29
CA ALA A 113 12.51 11.09 6.03
C ALA A 113 11.92 12.42 5.54
N SER A 114 12.76 13.41 5.21
CA SER A 114 12.33 14.70 4.69
C SER A 114 11.73 14.65 3.28
N GLU A 115 12.04 13.62 2.50
CA GLU A 115 11.51 13.41 1.15
C GLU A 115 10.18 12.65 1.19
N VAL A 116 10.06 11.68 2.10
CA VAL A 116 8.80 10.95 2.30
C VAL A 116 7.78 11.82 3.05
N GLY A 117 8.22 12.55 4.07
CA GLY A 117 7.41 13.57 4.76
C GLY A 117 6.14 13.04 5.42
N HIS A 118 6.03 11.73 5.65
CA HIS A 118 4.82 11.08 6.16
C HIS A 118 5.18 9.85 7.01
N ALA A 119 4.23 9.36 7.80
CA ALA A 119 4.31 8.10 8.54
C ALA A 119 2.95 7.40 8.43
N GLY A 120 2.93 6.07 8.55
CA GLY A 120 1.71 5.26 8.37
C GLY A 120 1.99 3.98 7.61
N VAL A 121 0.95 3.29 7.18
CA VAL A 121 1.07 2.01 6.48
C VAL A 121 1.26 2.25 4.99
N ILE A 122 2.44 1.98 4.43
CA ILE A 122 2.62 2.01 2.98
C ILE A 122 1.90 0.80 2.38
N GLU A 123 0.96 1.03 1.45
CA GLU A 123 0.18 -0.05 0.81
C GLU A 123 0.55 -0.27 -0.66
N LYS A 124 1.04 0.78 -1.33
CA LYS A 124 1.40 0.74 -2.75
C LYS A 124 2.66 1.55 -2.99
N LEU A 125 3.45 1.06 -3.94
CA LEU A 125 4.59 1.77 -4.50
C LEU A 125 4.39 1.87 -6.01
N TRP A 126 4.70 3.02 -6.61
CA TRP A 126 4.78 3.15 -8.05
C TRP A 126 6.18 3.49 -8.51
N LEU A 127 6.54 2.94 -9.66
CA LEU A 127 7.70 3.36 -10.44
C LEU A 127 7.21 4.03 -11.72
N MET A 128 7.84 5.15 -12.11
CA MET A 128 7.51 5.82 -13.37
C MET A 128 8.37 5.28 -14.51
N SER A 129 7.73 4.80 -15.56
CA SER A 129 8.38 4.31 -16.78
C SER A 129 9.18 5.40 -17.50
N ALA A 130 10.35 5.03 -18.01
CA ALA A 130 11.21 5.93 -18.79
C ALA A 130 11.48 5.45 -20.23
N SER A 131 10.83 4.37 -20.67
CA SER A 131 10.95 3.82 -22.01
C SER A 131 9.60 3.32 -22.53
N GLN A 132 9.35 3.44 -23.84
CA GLN A 132 8.23 2.78 -24.53
C GLN A 132 8.55 1.30 -24.78
N ARG A 133 8.95 0.61 -23.72
CA ARG A 133 9.30 -0.81 -23.75
C ARG A 133 8.85 -1.48 -22.48
N ARG A 134 8.18 -2.62 -22.62
CA ARG A 134 7.83 -3.52 -21.53
C ARG A 134 8.80 -4.69 -21.49
N VAL A 135 9.22 -5.07 -20.28
CA VAL A 135 10.03 -6.26 -20.01
C VAL A 135 9.34 -7.09 -18.94
N THR A 136 9.64 -8.39 -18.91
CA THR A 136 9.12 -9.33 -17.90
C THR A 136 10.27 -10.04 -17.22
N VAL A 137 10.38 -9.88 -15.90
CA VAL A 137 11.40 -10.52 -15.07
C VAL A 137 10.77 -11.60 -14.18
N GLY A 138 11.52 -12.63 -13.84
CA GLY A 138 11.11 -13.70 -12.93
C GLY A 138 11.36 -13.35 -11.46
N SER A 139 10.68 -14.08 -10.57
CA SER A 139 10.87 -14.05 -9.10
C SER A 139 11.10 -12.64 -8.53
N PHE A 140 10.23 -11.69 -8.88
CA PHE A 140 10.38 -10.29 -8.51
C PHE A 140 9.86 -10.05 -7.09
N GLU A 141 10.65 -9.37 -6.28
CA GLU A 141 10.38 -9.06 -4.90
C GLU A 141 10.73 -7.60 -4.57
N ILE A 142 9.97 -6.98 -3.66
CA ILE A 142 10.29 -5.67 -3.08
C ILE A 142 10.44 -5.86 -1.57
N TYR A 143 11.49 -5.25 -1.01
CA TYR A 143 11.71 -5.18 0.42
C TYR A 143 11.82 -3.73 0.87
N MET A 144 11.44 -3.47 2.12
CA MET A 144 11.57 -2.18 2.78
C MET A 144 12.37 -2.34 4.06
N LEU A 145 13.29 -1.41 4.31
CA LEU A 145 14.22 -1.44 5.43
C LEU A 145 14.29 -0.05 6.07
N PRO A 146 13.91 0.12 7.35
CA PRO A 146 14.16 1.36 8.05
C PRO A 146 15.67 1.51 8.29
N THR A 147 16.20 2.73 8.16
CA THR A 147 17.62 2.97 8.37
C THR A 147 17.87 4.33 9.02
N ALA A 148 19.02 4.45 9.70
CA ALA A 148 19.55 5.74 10.15
C ALA A 148 20.47 6.40 9.10
N ARG A 149 20.79 5.68 8.01
CA ARG A 149 21.69 6.18 6.95
C ARG A 149 21.12 7.38 6.24
N THR A 150 21.98 8.35 5.97
CA THR A 150 21.71 9.48 5.07
C THR A 150 22.36 9.28 3.69
N GLN A 151 23.22 8.27 3.56
CA GLN A 151 23.88 7.85 2.32
C GLN A 151 24.16 6.34 2.34
N LEU A 152 24.13 5.70 1.17
CA LEU A 152 24.46 4.28 1.03
C LEU A 152 25.97 4.05 1.07
N SER A 153 26.37 2.93 1.68
CA SER A 153 27.69 2.33 1.54
C SER A 153 27.88 1.78 0.13
N THR A 154 29.14 1.75 -0.32
CA THR A 154 29.54 1.03 -1.52
C THR A 154 29.41 -0.49 -1.35
N SER A 155 29.59 -1.00 -0.13
CA SER A 155 29.35 -2.42 0.14
C SER A 155 27.84 -2.64 0.29
N PHE A 156 27.25 -3.44 -0.59
CA PHE A 156 25.79 -3.63 -0.65
C PHE A 156 25.21 -4.13 0.68
N GLU A 157 25.86 -5.13 1.29
CA GLU A 157 25.38 -5.76 2.51
C GLU A 157 25.55 -4.87 3.76
N ASP A 158 26.48 -3.90 3.75
CA ASP A 158 26.64 -2.97 4.87
C ASP A 158 25.39 -2.10 5.06
N ASN A 159 24.62 -1.87 4.00
CA ASN A 159 23.42 -1.02 4.04
C ASN A 159 22.26 -1.60 4.86
N TYR A 160 22.32 -2.88 5.23
CA TYR A 160 21.35 -3.45 6.16
C TYR A 160 21.54 -2.96 7.59
N ASP A 161 22.72 -2.44 7.96
CA ASP A 161 23.07 -1.98 9.31
C ASP A 161 22.78 -3.03 10.41
N GLY A 162 22.87 -4.32 10.07
CA GLY A 162 22.49 -5.42 10.96
C GLY A 162 20.98 -5.57 11.18
N GLY A 163 20.15 -4.73 10.55
CA GLY A 163 18.70 -4.86 10.49
C GLY A 163 18.23 -5.81 9.40
N GLY A 164 16.98 -6.26 9.51
CA GLY A 164 16.33 -7.10 8.49
C GLY A 164 15.45 -6.26 7.57
N ALA A 165 15.53 -6.49 6.27
CA ALA A 165 14.56 -5.93 5.33
C ALA A 165 13.27 -6.77 5.33
N VAL A 166 12.12 -6.10 5.36
CA VAL A 166 10.79 -6.73 5.33
C VAL A 166 10.38 -6.90 3.88
N ARG A 167 10.07 -8.13 3.45
CA ARG A 167 9.51 -8.38 2.11
C ARG A 167 8.06 -7.92 2.09
N VAL A 168 7.75 -7.01 1.18
CA VAL A 168 6.42 -6.38 1.06
C VAL A 168 5.72 -6.74 -0.26
N TYR A 169 6.43 -7.35 -1.20
CA TYR A 169 5.89 -7.74 -2.51
C TYR A 169 6.61 -8.97 -3.04
N GLN A 170 5.89 -9.92 -3.64
CA GLN A 170 6.46 -11.06 -4.36
C GLN A 170 5.57 -11.55 -5.51
N ARG A 171 6.15 -11.69 -6.71
CA ARG A 171 5.53 -12.39 -7.85
C ARG A 171 6.52 -13.34 -8.50
N SER A 172 6.04 -14.48 -8.99
CA SER A 172 6.87 -15.41 -9.76
C SER A 172 7.30 -14.86 -11.12
N SER A 173 6.56 -13.88 -11.64
CA SER A 173 6.86 -13.13 -12.86
C SER A 173 6.26 -11.73 -12.74
N GLN A 174 7.01 -10.71 -13.17
CA GLN A 174 6.60 -9.31 -13.09
C GLN A 174 6.94 -8.58 -14.39
N SER A 175 5.94 -7.95 -15.00
CA SER A 175 6.15 -7.05 -16.12
C SER A 175 6.28 -5.59 -15.66
N TYR A 176 7.14 -4.82 -16.29
CA TYR A 176 7.26 -3.38 -16.05
C TYR A 176 7.53 -2.62 -17.35
N GLY A 177 7.05 -1.39 -17.41
CA GLY A 177 7.13 -0.50 -18.57
C GLY A 177 5.84 -0.44 -19.38
N SER A 178 5.82 0.50 -20.32
CA SER A 178 4.67 0.79 -21.19
C SER A 178 5.08 0.58 -22.65
N THR A 179 4.19 0.03 -23.48
CA THR A 179 4.38 -0.04 -24.93
C THR A 179 3.76 1.14 -25.66
N GLU A 180 3.05 2.01 -24.93
CA GLU A 180 2.24 3.08 -25.49
C GLU A 180 2.87 4.45 -25.24
N SER A 181 3.34 4.72 -24.02
CA SER A 181 3.85 6.04 -23.63
C SER A 181 5.03 5.98 -22.66
N VAL A 182 5.72 7.10 -22.45
CA VAL A 182 6.75 7.27 -21.41
C VAL A 182 6.18 8.16 -20.32
N GLY A 183 6.49 7.87 -19.06
CA GLY A 183 6.02 8.65 -17.91
C GLY A 183 4.80 8.04 -17.23
N ASP A 184 4.31 6.90 -17.69
CA ASP A 184 3.25 6.16 -17.02
C ASP A 184 3.75 5.64 -15.66
N TRP A 185 2.93 5.83 -14.64
CA TRP A 185 3.11 5.24 -13.31
C TRP A 185 2.65 3.78 -13.32
N TYR A 186 3.51 2.87 -12.86
CA TYR A 186 3.21 1.46 -12.72
C TYR A 186 3.22 1.07 -11.24
N ASP A 187 2.08 0.62 -10.70
CA ASP A 187 1.98 0.22 -9.29
C ASP A 187 2.43 -1.20 -9.00
N PHE A 188 2.90 -1.34 -7.76
CA PHE A 188 3.11 -2.56 -7.03
C PHE A 188 2.23 -2.46 -5.78
N VAL A 189 1.06 -3.13 -5.81
CA VAL A 189 0.23 -3.31 -4.62
C VAL A 189 0.91 -4.32 -3.72
N LEU A 190 1.28 -3.88 -2.51
CA LEU A 190 2.04 -4.69 -1.57
C LEU A 190 1.19 -5.87 -1.06
N ASP A 191 1.82 -7.03 -0.85
CA ASP A 191 1.15 -8.22 -0.34
C ASP A 191 0.70 -8.03 1.12
N SER A 192 1.46 -7.21 1.85
CA SER A 192 1.15 -6.69 3.17
C SER A 192 1.53 -5.22 3.22
N GLY A 193 0.71 -4.40 3.85
CA GLY A 193 1.09 -3.03 4.17
C GLY A 193 2.38 -3.00 5.00
N TYR A 194 3.16 -1.94 4.87
CA TYR A 194 4.41 -1.74 5.59
C TYR A 194 4.30 -0.57 6.57
N GLU A 195 4.38 -0.89 7.86
CA GLU A 195 4.38 0.08 8.96
C GLU A 195 5.61 0.99 8.89
N TYR A 196 5.44 2.21 8.38
CA TYR A 196 6.51 3.16 8.21
C TYR A 196 6.47 4.26 9.27
N ALA A 197 7.47 4.25 10.15
CA ALA A 197 7.57 5.18 11.27
C ALA A 197 8.03 6.61 10.91
N GLY A 198 8.20 6.94 9.61
CA GLY A 198 8.63 8.28 9.17
C GLY A 198 10.14 8.54 9.19
N GLY A 199 10.98 7.51 9.33
CA GLY A 199 12.46 7.60 9.30
C GLY A 199 13.06 7.49 7.89
N ASN A 200 14.38 7.42 7.73
CA ASN A 200 14.93 7.12 6.40
C ASN A 200 14.59 5.68 5.99
N LEU A 201 14.39 5.46 4.71
CA LEU A 201 13.89 4.20 4.16
C LEU A 201 14.79 3.73 3.02
N ILE A 202 15.24 2.49 3.09
CA ILE A 202 15.82 1.80 1.94
C ILE A 202 14.73 0.92 1.34
N ILE A 203 14.52 1.07 0.03
CA ILE A 203 13.67 0.16 -0.75
C ILE A 203 14.59 -0.68 -1.61
N GLU A 204 14.45 -2.00 -1.47
CA GLU A 204 15.22 -2.96 -2.24
C GLU A 204 14.34 -3.69 -3.25
N PHE A 205 14.81 -3.76 -4.49
CA PHE A 205 14.21 -4.54 -5.56
C PHE A 205 15.07 -5.75 -5.84
N ARG A 206 14.48 -6.94 -5.84
CA ARG A 206 15.15 -8.21 -6.20
C ARG A 206 14.41 -8.88 -7.34
N TRP A 207 15.13 -9.52 -8.25
CA TRP A 207 14.53 -10.44 -9.20
C TRP A 207 15.54 -11.44 -9.74
N SER A 208 15.05 -12.57 -10.23
CA SER A 208 15.84 -13.62 -10.86
C SER A 208 15.12 -14.22 -12.07
N GLY A 209 15.82 -14.45 -13.16
CA GLY A 209 15.24 -14.74 -14.47
C GLY A 209 15.04 -13.45 -15.23
N GLY A 210 16.05 -13.04 -15.99
CA GLY A 210 15.97 -11.88 -16.87
C GLY A 210 14.87 -12.05 -17.93
N ASP A 211 14.59 -10.99 -18.68
CA ASP A 211 13.63 -11.06 -19.75
C ASP A 211 14.07 -12.12 -20.77
N PRO A 212 13.20 -13.07 -21.20
CA PRO A 212 13.57 -14.13 -22.12
C PRO A 212 14.14 -13.62 -23.47
N SER A 213 13.80 -12.39 -23.85
CA SER A 213 14.31 -11.72 -25.04
C SER A 213 15.60 -10.90 -24.81
N GLY A 214 16.14 -10.90 -23.58
CA GLY A 214 17.34 -10.17 -23.20
C GLY A 214 17.13 -8.65 -23.10
N LEU A 215 15.87 -8.20 -23.03
CA LEU A 215 15.52 -6.79 -23.03
C LEU A 215 15.49 -6.20 -21.61
N SER A 216 16.19 -5.08 -21.38
CA SER A 216 16.05 -4.18 -20.22
C SER A 216 15.03 -3.05 -20.44
N THR A 217 14.56 -2.37 -19.39
CA THR A 217 13.80 -1.11 -19.56
C THR A 217 14.22 -0.10 -18.50
N GLN A 218 13.83 1.16 -18.67
CA GLN A 218 14.24 2.24 -17.78
C GLN A 218 13.11 2.73 -16.88
N SER A 219 13.51 3.24 -15.72
CA SER A 219 12.68 4.00 -14.78
C SER A 219 13.15 5.44 -14.71
N LYS A 220 12.25 6.36 -14.36
CA LYS A 220 12.62 7.73 -14.04
C LYS A 220 13.37 7.79 -12.71
N ARG A 221 14.34 8.70 -12.66
CA ARG A 221 15.14 8.99 -11.47
C ARG A 221 15.17 10.49 -11.20
N PHE A 222 15.57 10.85 -10.00
CA PHE A 222 16.00 12.20 -9.64
C PHE A 222 17.42 12.15 -9.08
N SER A 223 18.19 13.23 -9.27
CA SER A 223 19.57 13.35 -8.78
C SER A 223 19.61 14.05 -7.43
N THR A 224 20.53 13.63 -6.57
CA THR A 224 20.83 14.23 -5.28
C THR A 224 22.34 14.46 -5.19
N PRO A 225 22.85 15.60 -5.69
CA PRO A 225 24.29 15.86 -5.75
C PRO A 225 24.97 15.66 -4.39
N GLY A 226 26.03 14.86 -4.38
CA GLY A 226 26.83 14.57 -3.18
C GLY A 226 26.25 13.51 -2.24
N VAL A 227 25.08 12.92 -2.54
CA VAL A 227 24.46 11.90 -1.68
C VAL A 227 24.33 10.58 -2.44
N PRO A 228 25.13 9.56 -2.13
CA PRO A 228 24.92 8.17 -2.54
C PRO A 228 23.51 7.66 -2.24
N ARG A 229 22.68 7.45 -3.27
CA ARG A 229 21.26 7.07 -3.14
C ARG A 229 20.91 5.69 -3.68
N THR A 230 21.63 5.18 -4.67
CA THR A 230 21.34 3.87 -5.27
C THR A 230 22.60 3.01 -5.34
N VAL A 231 22.50 1.76 -4.92
CA VAL A 231 23.54 0.74 -5.14
C VAL A 231 22.88 -0.52 -5.72
N PHE A 232 23.61 -1.29 -6.52
CA PHE A 232 23.10 -2.52 -7.11
C PHE A 232 24.14 -3.65 -7.08
N SER A 233 23.68 -4.88 -7.23
CA SER A 233 24.50 -6.09 -7.32
C SER A 233 23.90 -7.05 -8.36
N GLN A 234 24.76 -7.67 -9.18
CA GLN A 234 24.38 -8.61 -10.24
C GLN A 234 25.17 -9.91 -10.11
N ILE A 235 24.52 -11.08 -10.24
CA ILE A 235 25.21 -12.37 -10.25
C ILE A 235 25.66 -12.68 -11.68
N GLN A 236 26.87 -12.23 -11.99
CA GLN A 236 27.95 -13.05 -12.57
C GLN A 236 29.30 -12.68 -11.91
N GLY A 237 29.29 -12.53 -10.58
CA GLY A 237 30.53 -12.49 -9.78
C GLY A 237 31.13 -11.11 -9.48
N SER A 238 30.38 -10.01 -9.60
CA SER A 238 30.85 -8.72 -9.05
C SER A 238 29.72 -7.95 -8.37
N GLU A 239 29.94 -7.66 -7.09
CA GLU A 239 29.19 -6.64 -6.36
C GLU A 239 29.66 -5.27 -6.88
N ILE A 240 29.04 -4.76 -7.96
CA ILE A 240 29.38 -3.43 -8.46
C ILE A 240 28.64 -2.39 -7.61
N GLY A 241 29.24 -2.10 -6.47
CA GLY A 241 28.71 -1.21 -5.46
C GLY A 241 29.04 0.26 -5.66
N THR A 242 29.14 0.79 -6.89
CA THR A 242 29.36 2.25 -7.04
C THR A 242 28.05 2.96 -6.78
N PRO A 243 27.92 3.72 -5.67
CA PRO A 243 26.66 4.34 -5.35
C PRO A 243 26.40 5.47 -6.33
N ASP A 244 25.29 5.39 -7.05
CA ASP A 244 24.84 6.49 -7.88
C ASP A 244 24.22 7.56 -6.97
N GLN A 245 24.44 8.82 -7.32
CA GLN A 245 23.88 9.97 -6.62
C GLN A 245 22.43 10.22 -7.07
N THR A 246 21.70 9.15 -7.38
CA THR A 246 20.35 9.21 -7.93
C THR A 246 19.44 8.22 -7.23
N ALA A 247 18.18 8.58 -7.07
CA ALA A 247 17.13 7.70 -6.55
C ALA A 247 16.03 7.54 -7.60
N LEU A 248 15.28 6.44 -7.53
CA LEU A 248 14.10 6.28 -8.38
C LEU A 248 13.07 7.34 -8.01
N HIS A 249 12.48 7.97 -9.03
CA HIS A 249 11.31 8.81 -8.86
C HIS A 249 10.11 7.90 -8.63
N ILE A 250 9.62 7.90 -7.39
CA ILE A 250 8.58 6.97 -6.95
C ILE A 250 7.37 7.70 -6.41
N LYS A 251 6.28 6.98 -6.32
CA LYS A 251 5.11 7.37 -5.54
C LYS A 251 4.86 6.30 -4.48
N LEU A 252 4.44 6.71 -3.30
CA LEU A 252 4.01 5.83 -2.21
C LEU A 252 2.57 6.19 -1.85
N SER A 253 1.75 5.18 -1.52
CA SER A 253 0.42 5.37 -0.93
C SER A 253 0.46 4.91 0.49
N PHE A 254 -0.07 5.74 1.39
CA PHE A 254 -0.25 5.43 2.78
C PHE A 254 -1.73 5.16 3.06
N GLY A 255 -2.03 3.99 3.62
CA GLY A 255 -3.26 3.73 4.35
C GLY A 255 -3.11 4.21 5.81
N ASP A 256 -4.23 4.55 6.45
CA ASP A 256 -4.25 4.89 7.88
C ASP A 256 -3.95 3.67 8.77
#